data_AF-A0A094APM1-F1
#
_entry.id   AF-A0A094APM1-F1
#
_cell.length_a   1.000
_cell.length_b   1.000
_cell.length_c   1.000
_cell.angle_alpha   90.00
_cell.angle_beta   90.00
_cell.angle_gamma   90.00
#
_symmetry.space_group_name_H-M   'P 1'
#
loop_
_entity.id
_entity.type
_entity.pdbx_description
1 polymer ?
#
loop_
_entity_poly.entity_id
_entity_poly.type
_entity_poly.pdbx_seq_one_letter_code
_entity_poly.pdbx_strand_id
1 'polypeptide(L)'
;MRFTKVSAAIMATLAGVDALTTPQPGSAVKVNPLPVPSSIAWGTSGPKRVAGGLVVRSTYNQAVNDAWNRAFQAITELKWVPATWEAPIPEFEKFPGTKRTTPSPLIIEVSIEIDDYNADLQHGVDESYTLDISEKSQ
;
A
#
# COMPACT_ATOMS: atom_id res chain seq x y z
N MET A 1 -41.37 -33.00 -31.12
CA MET A 1 -41.50 -33.42 -29.71
C MET A 1 -41.15 -32.22 -28.82
N ARG A 2 -42.16 -31.69 -28.12
CA ARG A 2 -42.01 -30.57 -27.18
C ARG A 2 -41.94 -31.17 -25.77
N PHE A 3 -40.84 -30.96 -25.05
CA PHE A 3 -40.72 -31.37 -23.66
C PHE A 3 -41.02 -30.18 -22.75
N THR A 4 -42.20 -30.21 -22.13
CA THR A 4 -42.56 -29.35 -21.01
C THR A 4 -41.73 -29.77 -19.79
N LYS A 5 -40.96 -28.84 -19.20
CA LYS A 5 -40.41 -29.01 -17.86
C LYS A 5 -41.16 -28.09 -16.91
N VAL A 6 -41.91 -28.69 -15.99
CA VAL A 6 -42.36 -28.05 -14.75
C VAL A 6 -41.17 -28.07 -13.79
N SER A 7 -40.87 -26.94 -13.16
CA SER A 7 -39.96 -26.89 -12.01
C SER A 7 -40.41 -25.76 -11.10
N ALA A 8 -40.94 -26.13 -9.94
CA ALA A 8 -41.20 -25.24 -8.82
C ALA A 8 -39.91 -25.10 -8.00
N ALA A 9 -39.58 -23.87 -7.59
CA ALA A 9 -38.51 -23.62 -6.61
C ALA A 9 -38.87 -22.42 -5.72
N ILE A 10 -39.50 -22.77 -4.59
CA ILE A 10 -39.33 -22.28 -3.21
C ILE A 10 -38.65 -20.90 -3.05
N MET A 11 -39.43 -19.92 -2.59
CA MET A 11 -38.94 -18.68 -1.99
C MET A 11 -38.40 -18.98 -0.58
N ALA A 12 -37.09 -18.86 -0.39
CA ALA A 12 -36.46 -18.86 0.93
C ALA A 12 -36.14 -17.41 1.33
N THR A 13 -36.99 -16.83 2.17
CA THR A 13 -36.67 -15.65 2.98
C THR A 13 -35.73 -16.09 4.10
N LEU A 14 -34.50 -15.60 4.12
CA LEU A 14 -33.62 -15.68 5.29
C LEU A 14 -33.22 -14.26 5.70
N ALA A 15 -33.69 -13.87 6.88
CA ALA A 15 -33.28 -12.67 7.60
C ALA A 15 -31.92 -12.90 8.27
N GLY A 16 -31.14 -11.82 8.38
CA GLY A 16 -29.96 -11.75 9.26
C GLY A 16 -28.65 -12.16 8.59
N VAL A 17 -28.04 -11.22 7.84
CA VAL A 17 -26.59 -11.25 7.60
C VAL A 17 -25.95 -10.30 8.61
N ASP A 18 -25.36 -10.86 9.66
CA ASP A 18 -24.35 -10.17 10.45
C ASP A 18 -23.19 -9.83 9.51
N ALA A 19 -23.11 -8.56 9.12
CA ALA A 19 -22.01 -8.04 8.33
C ALA A 19 -20.76 -8.03 9.22
N LEU A 20 -19.92 -9.06 9.05
CA LEU A 20 -18.55 -9.08 9.53
C LEU A 20 -17.84 -7.81 9.03
N THR A 21 -17.63 -6.85 9.92
CA THR A 21 -17.00 -5.57 9.63
C THR A 21 -15.51 -5.79 9.36
N THR A 22 -15.17 -6.10 8.11
CA THR A 22 -13.78 -6.03 7.65
C THR A 22 -13.37 -4.55 7.60
N PRO A 23 -12.28 -4.13 8.27
CA PRO A 23 -11.80 -2.76 8.17
C PRO A 23 -11.45 -2.45 6.72
N GLN A 24 -12.14 -1.47 6.15
CA GLN A 24 -12.02 -1.10 4.73
C GLN A 24 -10.78 -0.20 4.53
N PRO A 25 -9.93 -0.47 3.52
CA PRO A 25 -8.78 0.38 3.22
C PRO A 25 -9.24 1.75 2.69
N GLY A 26 -8.91 2.82 3.40
CA GLY A 26 -9.27 4.19 3.05
C GLY A 26 -8.58 4.69 1.77
N SER A 27 -9.10 5.80 1.22
CA SER A 27 -8.39 6.61 0.21
C SER A 27 -6.92 6.78 0.62
N ALA A 28 -5.99 6.57 -0.31
CA ALA A 28 -4.56 6.62 -0.03
C ALA A 28 -4.20 7.92 0.72
N VAL A 29 -3.91 7.77 2.01
CA VAL A 29 -3.56 8.90 2.89
C VAL A 29 -2.19 9.37 2.46
N LYS A 30 -2.05 10.67 2.18
CA LYS A 30 -0.75 11.29 1.94
C LYS A 30 0.06 11.20 3.24
N VAL A 31 0.99 10.26 3.31
CA VAL A 31 1.92 10.15 4.44
C VAL A 31 2.89 11.33 4.44
N ASN A 32 3.41 11.68 5.61
CA ASN A 32 4.33 12.81 5.79
C ASN A 32 5.71 12.31 6.27
N PRO A 33 6.58 11.83 5.36
CA PRO A 33 7.91 11.34 5.74
C PRO A 33 8.75 12.49 6.32
N LEU A 34 9.53 12.17 7.36
CA LEU A 34 10.45 13.09 8.02
C LEU A 34 11.88 12.51 8.01
N PRO A 35 12.92 13.31 7.71
CA PRO A 35 12.84 14.67 7.18
C PRO A 35 12.08 14.76 5.84
N VAL A 36 11.56 15.94 5.51
CA VAL A 36 10.90 16.14 4.20
C VAL A 36 11.92 15.85 3.09
N PRO A 37 11.59 14.96 2.14
CA PRO A 37 12.45 14.72 0.98
C PRO A 37 12.68 16.00 0.19
N SER A 38 13.84 16.12 -0.45
CA SER A 38 14.18 17.26 -1.31
C SER A 38 13.17 17.44 -2.46
N SER A 39 12.58 16.34 -2.95
CA SER A 39 11.48 16.32 -3.92
C SER A 39 10.55 15.16 -3.63
N ILE A 40 9.24 15.38 -3.72
CA ILE A 40 8.22 14.33 -3.57
C ILE A 40 7.04 14.57 -4.51
N ALA A 41 6.66 13.54 -5.26
CA ALA A 41 5.49 13.53 -6.13
C ALA A 41 4.63 12.31 -5.83
N TRP A 42 3.32 12.52 -5.66
CA TRP A 42 2.36 11.44 -5.39
C TRP A 42 1.58 11.09 -6.66
N GLY A 43 1.49 9.81 -6.97
CA GLY A 43 0.67 9.31 -8.08
C GLY A 43 -0.83 9.29 -7.75
N THR A 44 -1.66 9.08 -8.78
CA THR A 44 -3.13 9.05 -8.67
C THR A 44 -3.73 7.65 -8.86
N SER A 45 -2.90 6.61 -8.95
CA SER A 45 -3.33 5.22 -9.23
C SER A 45 -4.08 4.54 -8.09
N GLY A 46 -4.31 5.22 -6.98
CA GLY A 46 -4.89 4.66 -5.77
C GLY A 46 -3.91 3.80 -4.96
N PRO A 47 -4.40 3.14 -3.89
CA PRO A 47 -3.54 2.38 -2.99
C PRO A 47 -2.94 1.15 -3.68
N LYS A 48 -1.69 0.83 -3.32
CA LYS A 48 -0.99 -0.39 -3.72
C LYS A 48 -0.84 -1.30 -2.52
N ARG A 49 -1.19 -2.58 -2.66
CA ARG A 49 -1.02 -3.57 -1.60
C ARG A 49 0.43 -4.02 -1.57
N VAL A 50 0.96 -4.34 -0.39
CA VAL A 50 2.29 -4.91 -0.24
C VAL A 50 2.16 -6.39 0.12
N ALA A 51 2.91 -7.25 -0.56
CA ALA A 51 2.92 -8.68 -0.29
C ALA A 51 3.61 -8.99 1.04
N GLY A 52 3.12 -9.99 1.77
CA GLY A 52 3.73 -10.42 3.03
C GLY A 52 5.15 -10.99 2.86
N GLY A 53 5.46 -11.52 1.68
CA GLY A 53 6.81 -11.96 1.30
C GLY A 53 7.42 -11.05 0.25
N LEU A 54 7.54 -9.75 0.56
CA LEU A 54 8.18 -8.78 -0.32
C LEU A 54 9.65 -9.15 -0.51
N VAL A 55 10.06 -9.39 -1.75
CA VAL A 55 11.42 -9.82 -2.09
C VAL A 55 12.29 -8.60 -2.37
N VAL A 56 13.50 -8.58 -1.80
CA VAL A 56 14.52 -7.58 -2.16
C VAL A 56 15.43 -8.14 -3.25
N ARG A 57 15.63 -7.35 -4.31
CA ARG A 57 16.56 -7.64 -5.40
C ARG A 57 17.68 -6.60 -5.38
N SER A 58 18.87 -7.04 -4.97
CA SER A 58 20.06 -6.20 -4.95
C SER A 58 21.32 -7.07 -5.06
N THR A 59 22.46 -6.46 -5.36
CA THR A 59 23.76 -7.10 -5.09
C THR A 59 23.90 -7.34 -3.59
N TYR A 60 24.48 -8.49 -3.21
CA TYR A 60 24.66 -8.81 -1.80
C TYR A 60 25.65 -7.85 -1.15
N ASN A 61 25.16 -7.13 -0.15
CA ASN A 61 25.95 -6.33 0.78
C ASN A 61 25.34 -6.48 2.18
N GLN A 62 26.17 -6.75 3.18
CA GLN A 62 25.69 -7.06 4.53
C GLN A 62 24.91 -5.88 5.14
N ALA A 63 25.41 -4.66 5.01
CA ALA A 63 24.74 -3.48 5.58
C ALA A 63 23.36 -3.23 4.95
N VAL A 64 23.25 -3.43 3.63
CA VAL A 64 21.98 -3.29 2.90
C VAL A 64 20.98 -4.37 3.34
N ASN A 65 21.42 -5.62 3.45
CA ASN A 65 20.55 -6.72 3.88
C ASN A 65 20.08 -6.52 5.33
N ASP A 66 20.98 -6.13 6.23
CA ASP A 66 20.65 -5.88 7.62
C ASP A 66 19.68 -4.69 7.75
N ALA A 67 19.87 -3.62 6.96
CA ALA A 67 18.97 -2.48 6.92
C ALA A 67 17.59 -2.86 6.38
N TRP A 68 17.53 -3.63 5.28
CA TRP A 68 16.28 -4.14 4.72
C TRP A 68 15.51 -4.97 5.73
N ASN A 69 16.16 -5.92 6.39
CA ASN A 69 15.53 -6.80 7.36
C ASN A 69 14.93 -6.00 8.52
N ARG A 70 15.67 -5.03 9.07
CA ARG A 70 15.15 -4.15 10.13
C ARG A 70 13.97 -3.32 9.65
N ALA A 71 14.06 -2.71 8.47
CA ALA A 71 13.01 -1.86 7.92
C ALA A 71 11.73 -2.65 7.64
N PHE A 72 11.85 -3.80 6.96
CA PHE A 72 10.71 -4.64 6.61
C PHE A 72 10.07 -5.27 7.86
N GLN A 73 10.88 -5.65 8.85
CA GLN A 73 10.38 -6.07 10.16
C GLN A 73 9.57 -4.95 10.82
N ALA A 74 10.09 -3.71 10.88
CA ALA A 74 9.35 -2.58 11.45
C ALA A 74 8.02 -2.34 10.73
N ILE A 75 7.99 -2.41 9.40
CA ILE A 75 6.77 -2.25 8.59
C ILE A 75 5.72 -3.31 8.96
N THR A 76 6.14 -4.57 9.07
CA THR A 76 5.23 -5.70 9.33
C THR A 76 4.78 -5.81 10.78
N GLU A 77 5.60 -5.36 11.73
CA GLU A 77 5.28 -5.34 13.17
C GLU A 77 4.41 -4.14 13.56
N LEU A 78 4.82 -2.92 13.18
CA LEU A 78 4.10 -1.70 13.55
C LEU A 78 2.73 -1.64 12.89
N LYS A 79 2.64 -2.08 11.62
CA LYS A 79 1.46 -1.88 10.76
C LYS A 79 0.95 -0.45 10.88
N TRP A 80 1.89 0.48 10.74
CA TRP A 80 1.72 1.87 11.12
C TRP A 80 0.46 2.49 10.51
N VAL A 81 -0.33 3.14 11.36
CA VAL A 81 -1.47 3.96 10.97
C VAL A 81 -1.10 5.41 11.28
N PRO A 82 -1.21 6.34 10.32
CA PRO A 82 -0.95 7.75 10.59
C PRO A 82 -1.79 8.26 11.76
N ALA A 83 -1.13 8.79 12.78
CA ALA A 83 -1.82 9.38 13.93
C ALA A 83 -2.55 10.70 13.56
N THR A 84 -1.97 11.45 12.62
CA THR A 84 -2.49 12.71 12.08
C THR A 84 -2.25 12.75 10.58
N TRP A 85 -3.11 13.43 9.84
CA TRP A 85 -2.98 13.69 8.41
C TRP A 85 -3.15 15.19 8.13
N GLU A 86 -2.51 15.68 7.07
CA GLU A 86 -2.58 17.09 6.67
C GLU A 86 -3.91 17.36 5.96
N ALA A 87 -4.73 18.23 6.56
CA ALA A 87 -6.05 18.58 6.07
C ALA A 87 -6.14 20.09 5.85
N PRO A 88 -6.73 20.57 4.73
CA PRO A 88 -7.29 21.91 4.71
C PRO A 88 -8.27 22.07 5.88
N ILE A 89 -8.36 23.28 6.45
CA ILE A 89 -9.29 23.57 7.53
C ILE A 89 -10.71 23.15 7.08
N PRO A 90 -11.43 22.36 7.89
CA PRO A 90 -12.68 21.75 7.45
C PRO A 90 -13.75 22.80 7.13
N GLU A 91 -14.33 22.72 5.92
CA GLU A 91 -15.63 23.30 5.58
C GLU A 91 -16.73 22.25 5.84
N PHE A 92 -17.82 22.64 6.48
CA PHE A 92 -18.87 21.72 6.93
C PHE A 92 -20.15 21.89 6.09
N GLU A 93 -20.66 20.83 5.44
CA GLU A 93 -22.10 20.46 5.48
C GLU A 93 -22.49 19.15 4.71
N LYS A 94 -23.51 18.49 5.30
CA LYS A 94 -24.48 17.41 4.93
C LYS A 94 -24.12 15.97 4.47
N PHE A 95 -25.06 15.11 4.92
CA PHE A 95 -25.21 13.64 5.05
C PHE A 95 -25.14 12.81 3.72
N PRO A 96 -24.89 11.48 3.77
CA PRO A 96 -23.87 10.80 2.98
C PRO A 96 -24.34 10.21 1.64
N GLY A 97 -23.36 10.06 0.74
CA GLY A 97 -23.38 9.13 -0.38
C GLY A 97 -22.16 8.20 -0.33
N THR A 98 -22.34 6.93 -0.68
CA THR A 98 -21.30 5.89 -0.70
C THR A 98 -20.49 5.92 -2.00
N LYS A 99 -19.17 5.71 -1.89
CA LYS A 99 -18.28 5.44 -3.04
C LYS A 99 -17.69 4.03 -2.95
N ARG A 100 -17.51 3.42 -4.13
CA ARG A 100 -17.10 2.04 -4.37
C ARG A 100 -15.65 2.01 -4.88
N THR A 101 -14.83 1.06 -4.44
CA THR A 101 -13.40 0.98 -4.79
C THR A 101 -13.09 -0.17 -5.75
N THR A 102 -12.13 0.07 -6.64
CA THR A 102 -11.54 -0.89 -7.58
C THR A 102 -10.42 -1.72 -6.94
N PRO A 103 -10.09 -2.91 -7.48
CA PRO A 103 -9.01 -3.73 -6.96
C PRO A 103 -7.63 -3.06 -7.12
N SER A 104 -6.83 -3.11 -6.06
CA SER A 104 -5.47 -2.55 -5.99
C SER A 104 -4.41 -3.57 -6.42
N PRO A 105 -3.40 -3.17 -7.22
CA PRO A 105 -2.27 -4.03 -7.56
C PRO A 105 -1.42 -4.37 -6.32
N LEU A 106 -0.75 -5.52 -6.37
CA LEU A 106 0.08 -6.06 -5.29
C LEU A 106 1.55 -5.90 -5.66
N ILE A 107 2.33 -5.28 -4.77
CA ILE A 107 3.79 -5.17 -4.85
C ILE A 107 4.42 -6.41 -4.19
N ILE A 108 5.25 -7.14 -4.91
CA ILE A 108 5.92 -8.39 -4.56
C ILE A 108 7.45 -8.26 -4.57
N GLU A 109 8.02 -7.27 -5.25
CA GLU A 109 9.46 -7.05 -5.34
C GLU A 109 9.86 -5.58 -5.09
N VAL A 110 11.02 -5.39 -4.46
CA VAL A 110 11.75 -4.11 -4.37
C VAL A 110 13.13 -4.29 -4.98
N SER A 111 13.47 -3.47 -5.97
CA SER A 111 14.80 -3.44 -6.58
C SER A 111 15.62 -2.33 -5.95
N ILE A 112 16.85 -2.64 -5.51
CA ILE A 112 17.80 -1.67 -4.95
C ILE A 112 19.05 -1.67 -5.82
N GLU A 113 19.39 -0.48 -6.33
CA GLU A 113 20.60 -0.19 -7.08
C GLU A 113 21.45 0.80 -6.28
N ILE A 114 22.74 0.51 -6.14
CA ILE A 114 23.70 1.32 -5.39
C ILE A 114 24.92 1.50 -6.28
N ASP A 115 25.33 2.75 -6.46
CA ASP A 115 26.43 3.11 -7.35
C ASP A 115 27.81 2.72 -6.80
N ASP A 116 28.01 2.88 -5.48
CA ASP A 116 29.27 2.52 -4.81
C ASP A 116 29.02 1.78 -3.49
N TYR A 117 29.38 0.50 -3.46
CA TYR A 117 29.30 -0.35 -2.26
C TYR A 117 30.52 -0.22 -1.33
N ASN A 118 31.58 0.46 -1.76
CA ASN A 118 32.84 0.61 -1.04
C ASN A 118 33.11 2.07 -0.66
N ALA A 119 32.09 2.93 -0.73
CA ALA A 119 32.20 4.32 -0.31
C ALA A 119 32.67 4.39 1.15
N ASP A 120 33.72 5.18 1.39
CA ASP A 120 34.25 5.37 2.73
C ASP A 120 33.33 6.29 3.53
N LEU A 121 32.98 5.91 4.75
CA LEU A 121 31.97 6.58 5.57
C LEU A 121 32.51 7.87 6.19
N GLN A 122 32.66 8.89 5.34
CA GLN A 122 33.18 10.19 5.71
C GLN A 122 32.24 11.33 5.28
N HIS A 123 32.55 12.54 5.74
CA HIS A 123 31.83 13.71 5.27
C HIS A 123 32.11 13.96 3.78
N GLY A 124 31.05 14.17 3.00
CA GLY A 124 31.14 14.43 1.55
C GLY A 124 30.79 13.23 0.68
N VAL A 125 30.44 12.09 1.27
CA VAL A 125 29.80 10.96 0.56
C VAL A 125 28.46 11.42 -0.01
N ASP A 126 28.15 10.95 -1.21
CA ASP A 126 26.85 11.16 -1.81
C ASP A 126 25.81 10.21 -1.19
N GLU A 127 24.87 10.76 -0.44
CA GLU A 127 23.77 10.04 0.20
C GLU A 127 22.44 10.24 -0.57
N SER A 128 22.51 10.76 -1.79
CA SER A 128 21.33 10.98 -2.63
C SER A 128 20.65 9.66 -2.98
N TYR A 129 19.32 9.65 -2.94
CA TYR A 129 18.52 8.49 -3.31
C TYR A 129 17.29 8.89 -4.11
N THR A 130 16.79 7.95 -4.90
CA THR A 130 15.50 8.07 -5.59
C THR A 130 14.65 6.87 -5.22
N LEU A 131 13.41 7.13 -4.81
CA LEU A 131 12.38 6.11 -4.60
C LEU A 131 11.27 6.33 -5.63
N ASP A 132 11.08 5.37 -6.53
CA ASP A 132 10.02 5.41 -7.53
C ASP A 132 9.03 4.25 -7.33
N ILE A 133 7.74 4.58 -7.30
CA ILE A 133 6.63 3.62 -7.22
C ILE A 133 5.63 3.99 -8.31
N SER A 134 5.80 3.36 -9.47
CA SER A 134 4.96 3.59 -10.64
C SER A 134 3.65 2.80 -10.58
N GLU A 135 2.69 3.15 -11.44
CA GLU A 135 1.42 2.40 -11.58
C GLU A 135 1.66 0.93 -11.93
N LYS A 136 2.72 0.64 -12.68
CA LYS A 136 3.11 -0.70 -13.14
C LYS A 136 3.88 -1.51 -12.11
N SER A 137 4.32 -0.90 -11.01
CA SER A 137 5.02 -1.62 -9.95
C SER A 137 4.13 -2.72 -9.38
N GLN A 138 4.62 -3.95 -9.52
CA GLN A 138 4.06 -5.21 -9.07
C GLN A 138 5.22 -6.06 -8.59
#